data_AF-M0C3X5-F1
#
_entry.id   AF-M0C3X5-F1
#
_cell.length_a   1.000
_cell.length_b   1.000
_cell.length_c   1.000
_cell.angle_alpha   90.00
_cell.angle_beta   90.00
_cell.angle_gamma   90.00
#
_symmetry.space_group_name_H-M   'P 1'
#
loop_
_entity.id
_entity.type
_entity.pdbx_description
1 polymer ?
#
loop_
_entity_poly.entity_id
_entity_poly.type
_entity_poly.pdbx_seq_one_letter_code
_entity_poly.pdbx_strand_id
1 'polypeptide(L)' 'RVTVWKSSDAPWIEEGEQVRIHKAARNWHEGRVSLAVTGWTTIHFPERGCWWE' A
#
# COMPACT_ATOMS: atom_id res chain seq x y z
N ARG A 1 -9.09 5.78 1.63
CA ARG A 1 -9.40 4.33 1.55
C ARG A 1 -8.36 3.67 0.66
N VAL A 2 -7.90 2.47 1.02
CA VAL A 2 -7.02 1.65 0.18
C VAL A 2 -7.76 0.35 -0.15
N THR A 3 -7.69 -0.07 -1.41
CA THR A 3 -8.22 -1.36 -1.86
C THR A 3 -7.10 -2.19 -2.44
N VAL A 4 -6.98 -3.45 -2.03
CA VAL A 4 -5.95 -4.37 -2.51
C VAL A 4 -6.61 -5.44 -3.36
N TRP A 5 -6.15 -5.58 -4.61
CA TRP A 5 -6.66 -6.61 -5.51
C TRP A 5 -5.99 -7.94 -5.22
N LYS A 6 -6.75 -9.04 -5.22
CA LYS A 6 -6.20 -10.38 -4.96
C LYS A 6 -5.05 -10.76 -5.89
N SER A 7 -5.08 -10.31 -7.15
CA SER A 7 -4.04 -10.56 -8.15
C SER A 7 -2.78 -9.71 -7.99
N SER A 8 -2.73 -8.77 -7.03
CA SER A 8 -1.54 -7.95 -6.81
C SER A 8 -0.44 -8.65 -6.02
N ASP A 9 -0.75 -9.80 -5.41
CA ASP A 9 0.16 -10.55 -4.51
C ASP A 9 0.86 -9.64 -3.48
N ALA A 10 0.10 -8.70 -2.93
CA ALA A 10 0.64 -7.68 -2.06
C ALA A 10 0.93 -8.27 -0.66
N PRO A 11 1.99 -7.81 0.02
CA PRO A 11 2.32 -8.26 1.37
C PRO A 11 1.24 -7.86 2.37
N TRP A 12 1.11 -8.64 3.44
CA TRP A 12 0.20 -8.33 4.55
C TRP A 12 0.65 -7.06 5.29
N ILE A 13 -0.30 -6.17 5.56
CA ILE A 13 -0.11 -4.93 6.32
C ILE A 13 -0.95 -5.05 7.59
N GLU A 14 -0.32 -4.81 8.74
CA GLU A 14 -0.97 -4.82 10.04
C GLU A 14 -1.37 -3.40 10.47
N GLU A 15 -2.41 -3.29 11.29
CA GLU A 15 -2.80 -1.99 11.83
C GLU A 15 -1.69 -1.41 12.71
N GLY A 16 -1.37 -0.13 12.51
CA GLY A 16 -0.29 0.56 13.21
C GLY A 16 1.02 0.62 12.43
N GLU A 17 1.19 -0.18 11.37
CA GLU A 17 2.40 -0.14 10.56
C GLU A 17 2.45 1.08 9.65
N GLN A 18 3.63 1.72 9.60
CA GLN A 18 3.91 2.71 8.57
C GLN A 18 4.34 2.01 7.28
N VAL A 19 3.71 2.37 6.15
CA VAL A 19 4.05 1.86 4.83
C VAL A 19 4.23 2.97 3.81
N ARG A 20 5.04 2.71 2.78
CA ARG A 20 5.21 3.57 1.61
C ARG A 20 4.72 2.83 0.37
N ILE A 21 3.75 3.40 -0.34
CA ILE A 21 3.11 2.78 -1.50
C ILE A 21 3.54 3.51 -2.78
N HIS A 22 4.07 2.77 -3.74
CA HIS A 22 4.55 3.28 -5.02
C HIS A 22 3.75 2.69 -6.17
N LYS A 23 3.48 3.51 -7.20
CA LYS A 23 2.74 3.09 -8.42
C LYS A 23 1.35 2.50 -8.12
N ALA A 24 0.65 3.04 -7.11
CA ALA A 24 -0.76 2.74 -6.88
C ALA A 24 -1.63 3.49 -7.90
N ALA A 25 -2.74 2.86 -8.30
CA ALA A 25 -3.76 3.53 -9.09
C ALA A 25 -4.58 4.46 -8.19
N ARG A 26 -4.82 5.69 -8.65
CA ARG A 26 -5.54 6.71 -7.91
C ARG A 26 -6.93 6.92 -8.50
N ASN A 27 -7.95 6.78 -7.66
CA ASN A 27 -9.34 7.00 -8.03
C ASN A 27 -9.91 8.17 -7.23
N TRP A 28 -10.66 9.05 -7.90
CA TRP A 28 -11.32 10.20 -7.30
C TRP A 28 -12.83 10.01 -7.34
N HIS A 29 -13.49 10.27 -6.22
CA HIS A 29 -14.95 10.22 -6.12
C HIS A 29 -15.41 11.25 -5.08
N GLU A 30 -16.31 12.16 -5.45
CA GLU A 30 -16.90 13.17 -4.56
C GLU A 30 -15.85 13.91 -3.68
N GLY A 31 -14.76 14.36 -4.30
CA GLY A 31 -13.69 15.09 -3.61
C GLY A 31 -12.79 14.23 -2.70
N ARG A 32 -13.03 12.92 -2.63
CA ARG A 32 -12.19 11.98 -1.88
C ARG A 32 -11.35 11.15 -2.82
N VAL A 33 -10.12 10.90 -2.38
CA VAL A 33 -9.18 10.02 -3.08
C VAL A 33 -9.20 8.63 -2.45
N SER A 34 -9.17 7.61 -3.30
CA SER A 34 -8.91 6.22 -2.92
C SER A 34 -7.75 5.67 -3.74
N LEU A 35 -6.94 4.82 -3.11
CA LEU A 35 -5.80 4.15 -3.74
C LEU A 35 -6.12 2.69 -3.97
N ALA A 36 -5.76 2.18 -5.14
CA ALA A 36 -5.84 0.76 -5.47
C ALA A 36 -4.43 0.18 -5.65
N VAL A 37 -4.15 -0.89 -4.90
CA VAL A 37 -2.94 -1.71 -5.04
C VAL A 37 -3.21 -2.75 -6.13
N THR A 38 -2.38 -2.72 -7.16
CA THR A 38 -2.46 -3.57 -8.35
C THR A 38 -1.17 -4.37 -8.51
N GLY A 39 -1.09 -5.27 -9.49
CA GLY A 39 0.14 -6.05 -9.75
C GLY A 39 1.39 -5.23 -10.10
N TRP A 40 1.26 -3.92 -10.32
CA TRP A 40 2.38 -3.00 -10.59
C TRP A 40 2.76 -2.15 -9.37
N THR A 41 2.02 -2.28 -8.28
CA THR A 41 2.17 -1.49 -7.07
C THR A 41 3.20 -2.14 -6.15
N THR A 42 4.05 -1.32 -5.53
CA THR A 42 5.06 -1.80 -4.57
C THR A 42 4.78 -1.18 -3.20
N ILE A 43 4.86 -1.98 -2.15
CA ILE A 43 4.67 -1.56 -0.76
C ILE A 43 5.97 -1.79 -0.01
N HIS A 44 6.53 -0.72 0.57
CA HIS A 44 7.73 -0.77 1.41
C HIS A 44 7.37 -0.55 2.87
N PHE A 45 8.01 -1.33 3.74
CA PHE A 45 7.84 -1.27 5.19
C PHE A 45 9.13 -0.69 5.80
N PRO A 46 9.20 0.64 6.02
CA PRO A 46 10.40 1.29 6.55
C PRO A 46 10.80 0.83 7.96
N GLU A 47 9.93 0.14 8.69
CA GLU A 47 10.17 -0.33 10.06
C GLU A 47 10.38 -1.84 10.15
N ARG A 48 10.00 -2.63 9.13
CA ARG A 48 10.22 -4.09 9.14
C ARG A 48 11.68 -4.39 8.75
N GLY A 49 12.40 -5.10 9.62
CA GLY A 49 13.74 -5.62 9.31
C GLY A 49 14.86 -4.57 9.29
N CYS A 50 14.66 -3.46 10.00
CA CYS A 50 15.70 -2.46 10.21
C CYS A 50 16.81 -3.04 11.09
N TRP A 51 18.04 -3.00 10.60
CA TRP A 51 19.23 -3.52 11.30
C TRP A 51 19.83 -2.58 12.35
N TRP A 52 19.19 -1.43 12.63
CA TRP A 52 19.76 -0.34 13.43
C TRP A 52 19.12 -0.21 14.81
N GLU A 53 18.61 -1.31 15.37
CA GLU A 53 18.29 -1.39 16.81
C GLU A 53 19.53 -1.70 17.65
#